data_AF-A0A178MH40-F1
#
_entry.id   AF-A0A178MH40-F1
#
_cell.length_a   1.000
_cell.length_b   1.000
_cell.length_c   1.000
_cell.angle_alpha   90.00
_cell.angle_beta   90.00
_cell.angle_gamma   90.00
#
_symmetry.space_group_name_H-M   'P 1'
#
loop_
_entity.id
_entity.type
_entity.pdbx_description
1 polymer ?
#
loop_
_entity_poly.entity_id
_entity_poly.type
_entity_poly.pdbx_seq_one_letter_code
_entity_poly.pdbx_strand_id
1 'polypeptide(L)'
;MTAIEIHHNDRTGRIIEQLEGYLPAIRENAFARRYNHESPPFVLSIFDEPGALKAAKVRFLEHPELSQVKDGFLFASLASVGEDIAQGWHYVDGRPAPLFGALPA
;
A
#
# COMPACT_ATOMS: atom_id res chain seq x y z
N MET A 1 -9.67 7.25 3.98
CA MET A 1 -10.13 6.19 3.07
C MET A 1 -8.97 5.24 2.87
N THR A 2 -9.22 3.95 2.95
CA THR A 2 -8.19 2.92 2.74
C THR A 2 -8.66 2.00 1.62
N ALA A 3 -7.83 1.80 0.61
CA ALA A 3 -8.08 0.81 -0.43
C ALA A 3 -7.32 -0.48 -0.07
N ILE A 4 -7.94 -1.64 -0.30
CA ILE A 4 -7.31 -2.95 -0.10
C ILE A 4 -7.28 -3.66 -1.44
N GLU A 5 -6.10 -4.04 -1.87
CA GLU A 5 -5.83 -4.79 -3.10
C GLU A 5 -5.20 -6.12 -2.72
N ILE A 6 -5.77 -7.22 -3.21
CA ILE A 6 -5.23 -8.57 -3.04
C ILE A 6 -4.82 -9.12 -4.39
N HIS A 7 -3.54 -9.48 -4.52
CA HIS A 7 -2.93 -9.90 -5.77
C HIS A 7 -2.57 -11.39 -5.72
N HIS A 8 -3.29 -12.20 -6.50
CA HIS A 8 -3.05 -13.65 -6.65
C HIS A 8 -2.19 -14.02 -7.88
N ASN A 9 -1.65 -13.04 -8.60
CA ASN A 9 -0.85 -13.28 -9.79
C ASN A 9 0.43 -12.45 -9.79
N ASP A 10 1.35 -12.83 -10.66
CA ASP A 10 2.67 -12.25 -10.83
C ASP A 10 2.72 -11.16 -11.92
N ARG A 11 1.56 -10.70 -12.43
CA ARG A 11 1.46 -9.65 -13.46
C ARG A 11 1.70 -8.27 -12.86
N THR A 12 2.89 -8.10 -12.32
CA THR A 12 3.38 -6.90 -11.62
C THR A 12 3.21 -5.61 -12.43
N GLY A 13 3.30 -5.63 -13.76
CA GLY A 13 3.00 -4.46 -14.60
C GLY A 13 1.56 -3.96 -14.43
N ARG A 14 0.57 -4.87 -14.49
CA ARG A 14 -0.83 -4.53 -14.25
C ARG A 14 -1.09 -4.07 -12.81
N ILE A 15 -0.38 -4.64 -11.85
CA ILE A 15 -0.47 -4.22 -10.45
C ILE A 15 0.01 -2.77 -10.32
N ILE A 16 1.13 -2.40 -10.94
CA ILE A 16 1.60 -1.02 -10.94
C ILE A 16 0.60 -0.07 -11.60
N GLU A 17 0.02 -0.42 -12.76
CA GLU A 17 -1.04 0.37 -13.40
C GLU A 17 -2.25 0.58 -12.49
N GLN A 18 -2.63 -0.43 -11.70
CA GLN A 18 -3.69 -0.28 -10.69
C GLN A 18 -3.28 0.67 -9.57
N LEU A 19 -2.04 0.55 -9.07
CA LEU A 19 -1.51 1.43 -8.02
C LEU A 19 -1.44 2.90 -8.46
N GLU A 20 -1.11 3.15 -9.72
CA GLU A 20 -1.12 4.50 -10.32
C GLU A 20 -2.51 5.15 -10.28
N GLY A 21 -3.58 4.36 -10.42
CA GLY A 21 -4.96 4.83 -10.31
C GLY A 21 -5.28 5.52 -8.98
N TYR A 22 -4.51 5.23 -7.93
CA TYR A 22 -4.67 5.83 -6.60
C TYR A 22 -3.88 7.14 -6.40
N LEU A 23 -2.99 7.50 -7.34
CA LEU A 23 -2.17 8.72 -7.23
C LEU A 23 -2.99 9.99 -6.95
N PRO A 24 -4.11 10.28 -7.66
CA PRO A 24 -4.88 11.48 -7.39
C PRO A 24 -5.45 11.51 -5.97
N ALA A 25 -5.99 10.38 -5.49
CA ALA A 25 -6.58 10.26 -4.17
C ALA A 25 -5.53 10.50 -3.06
N ILE A 26 -4.31 9.97 -3.22
CA ILE A 26 -3.21 10.15 -2.28
C ILE A 26 -2.69 11.60 -2.31
N ARG A 27 -2.43 12.16 -3.49
CA ARG A 27 -1.85 13.51 -3.66
C ARG A 27 -2.77 14.61 -3.16
N GLU A 28 -4.05 14.52 -3.50
CA GLU A 28 -5.01 15.54 -3.13
C GLU A 28 -5.39 15.46 -1.65
N ASN A 29 -5.04 14.36 -0.97
CA ASN A 29 -5.58 14.01 0.34
C ASN A 29 -7.12 14.15 0.31
N ALA A 30 -7.72 13.86 -0.86
CA ALA A 30 -9.07 14.31 -1.22
C ALA A 30 -10.10 13.80 -0.22
N PHE A 31 -9.84 12.63 0.35
CA PHE A 31 -10.68 12.00 1.37
C PHE A 31 -10.54 12.62 2.75
N ALA A 32 -9.31 12.92 3.21
CA ALA A 32 -9.10 13.62 4.47
C ALA A 32 -9.81 14.98 4.45
N ARG A 33 -9.70 15.72 3.34
CA ARG A 33 -10.39 17.01 3.15
C ARG A 33 -11.90 16.88 3.04
N ARG A 34 -12.41 15.91 2.28
CA ARG A 34 -13.85 15.72 2.05
C ARG A 34 -14.60 15.27 3.29
N TYR A 35 -14.00 14.44 4.13
CA TYR A 35 -14.64 13.83 5.30
C TYR A 35 -14.11 14.35 6.64
N ASN A 36 -13.28 15.41 6.63
CA ASN A 36 -12.63 15.98 7.82
C ASN A 36 -11.93 14.92 8.70
N HIS A 37 -11.32 13.92 8.06
CA HIS A 37 -10.53 12.89 8.73
C HIS A 37 -9.06 13.30 8.75
N GLU A 38 -8.38 13.14 9.88
CA GLU A 38 -6.97 13.52 10.02
C GLU A 38 -6.00 12.56 9.32
N SER A 39 -6.42 11.33 9.03
CA SER A 39 -5.52 10.31 8.49
C SER A 39 -5.43 10.36 6.95
N PRO A 40 -4.21 10.37 6.39
CA PRO A 40 -4.01 10.28 4.95
C PRO A 40 -4.54 8.94 4.41
N PRO A 41 -4.99 8.89 3.14
CA PRO A 41 -5.41 7.63 2.55
C PRO A 41 -4.23 6.69 2.34
N PHE A 42 -4.44 5.41 2.65
CA PHE A 42 -3.48 4.35 2.39
C PHE A 42 -4.03 3.36 1.37
N VAL A 43 -3.14 2.84 0.53
CA VAL A 43 -3.40 1.67 -0.31
C VAL A 43 -2.66 0.49 0.30
N LEU A 44 -3.42 -0.51 0.70
CA LEU A 44 -2.92 -1.76 1.28
C LEU A 44 -2.84 -2.80 0.17
N SER A 45 -1.62 -3.17 -0.22
CA SER A 45 -1.35 -4.08 -1.33
C SER A 45 -0.81 -5.41 -0.79
N ILE A 46 -1.65 -6.44 -0.86
CA ILE A 46 -1.40 -7.78 -0.32
C ILE A 46 -1.07 -8.72 -1.47
N PHE A 47 0.01 -9.49 -1.32
CA PHE A 47 0.47 -10.42 -2.35
C PHE A 47 0.47 -11.84 -1.81
N ASP A 48 -0.16 -12.74 -2.55
CA ASP A 48 -0.11 -14.18 -2.27
C ASP A 48 1.31 -14.73 -2.51
N GLU A 49 1.92 -14.31 -3.62
CA GLU A 49 3.22 -14.78 -4.08
C GLU A 49 4.37 -13.87 -3.62
N PRO A 50 5.35 -14.36 -2.82
CA PRO A 50 6.47 -13.55 -2.36
C PRO A 50 7.34 -12.98 -3.49
N GLY A 51 7.47 -13.73 -4.59
CA GLY A 51 8.18 -13.29 -5.79
C GLY A 51 7.50 -12.09 -6.45
N ALA A 52 6.17 -12.09 -6.53
CA ALA A 52 5.37 -10.99 -7.07
C ALA A 52 5.48 -9.74 -6.19
N LEU A 53 5.41 -9.90 -4.85
CA LEU A 53 5.62 -8.80 -3.90
C LEU A 53 6.97 -8.12 -4.14
N LYS A 54 8.05 -8.90 -4.20
CA LYS A 54 9.40 -8.37 -4.42
C LYS A 54 9.49 -7.63 -5.76
N ALA A 55 8.99 -8.24 -6.82
CA ALA A 55 9.04 -7.68 -8.17
C ALA A 55 8.15 -6.43 -8.32
N ALA A 56 7.02 -6.35 -7.62
CA ALA A 56 6.17 -5.17 -7.58
C ALA A 56 6.85 -4.01 -6.85
N LYS A 57 7.49 -4.28 -5.69
CA LYS A 57 8.24 -3.25 -4.95
C LYS A 57 9.39 -2.66 -5.77
N VAL A 58 10.11 -3.48 -6.54
CA VAL A 58 11.16 -2.99 -7.47
C VAL A 58 10.56 -2.07 -8.52
N ARG A 59 9.52 -2.52 -9.25
CA ARG A 59 8.87 -1.71 -10.29
C ARG A 59 8.25 -0.42 -9.73
N PHE A 60 7.69 -0.48 -8.53
CA PHE A 60 7.14 0.69 -7.84
C PHE A 60 8.22 1.75 -7.63
N LEU A 61 9.42 1.36 -7.17
CA LEU A 61 10.54 2.27 -6.96
C LEU A 61 11.10 2.85 -8.27
N GLU A 62 11.01 2.08 -9.36
CA GLU A 62 11.37 2.53 -10.71
C GLU A 62 10.34 3.52 -11.30
N HIS A 63 9.13 3.58 -10.74
CA HIS A 63 8.06 4.44 -11.21
C HIS A 63 8.10 5.84 -10.54
N PRO A 64 8.47 6.92 -11.25
CA PRO A 64 8.77 8.22 -10.64
C PRO A 64 7.60 8.79 -9.83
N GLU A 65 6.39 8.73 -10.37
CA GLU A 65 5.20 9.32 -9.74
C GLU A 65 4.78 8.59 -8.46
N LEU A 66 4.95 7.26 -8.43
CA LEU A 66 4.62 6.42 -7.28
C LEU A 66 5.67 6.60 -6.18
N SER A 67 6.95 6.70 -6.55
CA SER A 67 8.04 6.91 -5.62
C SER A 67 7.90 8.18 -4.78
N GLN A 68 7.31 9.24 -5.34
CA GLN A 68 7.05 10.52 -4.66
C GLN A 68 6.00 10.41 -3.54
N VAL A 69 5.10 9.43 -3.63
CA VAL A 69 4.01 9.22 -2.66
C VAL A 69 4.11 7.85 -2.01
N LYS A 70 5.32 7.29 -1.94
CA LYS A 70 5.58 5.93 -1.46
C LYS A 70 5.03 5.62 -0.07
N ASP A 71 4.90 6.63 0.80
CA ASP A 71 4.38 6.46 2.14
C ASP A 71 2.84 6.31 2.17
N GLY A 72 2.15 6.53 1.04
CA GLY A 72 0.73 6.22 0.87
C GLY A 72 0.43 4.75 0.55
N PHE A 73 1.47 3.90 0.40
CA PHE A 73 1.33 2.50 0.02
C PHE A 73 1.99 1.59 1.05
N LEU A 74 1.21 0.63 1.55
CA LEU A 74 1.67 -0.42 2.46
C LEU A 74 1.60 -1.77 1.77
N PHE A 75 2.61 -2.59 1.99
CA PHE A 75 2.80 -3.87 1.33
C PHE A 75 2.90 -4.98 2.37
N ALA A 76 2.25 -6.12 2.10
CA ALA A 76 2.36 -7.31 2.92
C ALA A 76 2.19 -8.58 2.07
N SER A 77 2.61 -9.72 2.61
CA SER A 77 2.22 -11.01 2.02
C SER A 77 0.89 -11.47 2.61
N LEU A 78 0.14 -12.27 1.86
CA LEU A 78 -1.11 -12.85 2.35
C LEU A 78 -0.86 -13.71 3.60
N ALA A 79 0.25 -14.46 3.61
CA ALA A 79 0.69 -15.24 4.76
C ALA A 79 0.90 -14.38 6.01
N SER A 80 1.50 -13.17 5.87
CA SER A 80 1.77 -12.33 7.05
C SER A 80 0.52 -11.68 7.64
N VAL A 81 -0.46 -11.31 6.81
CA VAL A 81 -1.68 -10.62 7.27
C VAL A 81 -2.84 -11.57 7.57
N GLY A 82 -2.76 -12.82 7.11
CA GLY A 82 -3.78 -13.83 7.34
C GLY A 82 -3.91 -14.25 8.81
N GLU A 83 -2.83 -14.16 9.58
CA GLU A 83 -2.83 -14.42 11.03
C GLU A 83 -3.31 -13.21 11.83
N ASP A 84 -2.80 -12.02 11.49
CA ASP A 84 -3.20 -10.74 12.09
C ASP A 84 -3.08 -9.61 11.06
N ILE A 85 -4.23 -9.07 10.64
CA ILE A 85 -4.30 -7.97 9.67
C ILE A 85 -3.62 -6.69 10.18
N ALA A 86 -3.39 -6.54 11.49
CA ALA A 86 -2.69 -5.39 12.04
C ALA A 86 -1.16 -5.44 11.84
N GLN A 87 -0.62 -6.60 11.46
CA GLN A 87 0.81 -6.87 11.43
C GLN A 87 1.33 -7.16 10.01
N GLY A 88 2.66 -7.23 9.86
CA GLY A 88 3.31 -7.65 8.60
C GLY A 88 3.39 -6.58 7.51
N TRP A 89 2.94 -5.36 7.77
CA TRP A 89 2.96 -4.26 6.82
C TRP A 89 4.32 -3.56 6.75
N HIS A 90 4.72 -3.23 5.53
CA HIS A 90 5.96 -2.53 5.24
C HIS A 90 5.74 -1.50 4.15
N TYR A 91 6.49 -0.40 4.20
CA TYR A 91 6.61 0.51 3.07
C TYR A 91 7.35 -0.16 1.90
N VAL A 92 7.29 0.47 0.73
CA VAL A 92 7.99 -0.02 -0.46
C VAL A 92 9.52 -0.13 -0.25
N ASP A 93 10.10 0.71 0.60
CA ASP A 93 11.53 0.69 0.93
C ASP A 93 11.89 -0.36 2.01
N GLY A 94 10.90 -1.13 2.50
CA GLY A 94 11.11 -2.19 3.47
C GLY A 94 11.08 -1.74 4.93
N ARG A 95 10.93 -0.45 5.21
CA ARG A 95 10.66 0.01 6.58
C ARG A 95 9.34 -0.61 7.09
N PRO A 96 9.29 -1.13 8.33
CA PRO A 96 8.04 -1.55 8.94
C PRO A 96 7.03 -0.41 9.01
N ALA A 97 5.75 -0.71 8.81
CA ALA A 97 4.66 0.25 8.87
C ALA A 97 3.58 -0.25 9.86
N PRO A 98 3.24 0.49 10.91
CA PRO A 98 2.07 0.15 11.72
C PRO A 98 0.80 0.47 10.92
N LEU A 99 -0.07 -0.52 10.69
CA LEU A 99 -1.35 -0.29 10.00
C LEU A 99 -2.31 0.52 10.89
N PHE A 100 -2.40 0.12 12.16
CA PHE A 100 -3.10 0.85 13.20
C PHE A 100 -2.04 1.44 14.12
N GLY A 101 -1.89 2.76 14.13
CA GLY A 101 -1.18 3.42 15.23
C GLY A 101 -1.86 3.07 16.55
N ALA A 102 -1.11 3.00 17.64
CA ALA A 102 -1.66 2.75 18.97
C ALA A 102 -2.92 3.59 19.18
N LEU A 103 -4.08 2.93 19.23
CA LEU A 103 -5.27 3.58 19.74
C LEU A 103 -4.90 4.05 21.15
N PRO A 104 -5.06 5.33 21.51
CA PRO A 104 -5.04 5.68 22.91
C PRO A 104 -6.09 4.81 23.60
N ALA A 105 -5.67 4.12 24.65
CA ALA A 105 -6.55 3.36 25.53
C ALA A 105 -7.62 4.25 26.15
#